data_AF-A0A954SNC5-F1
#
_entry.id   AF-A0A954SNC5-F1
#
_cell.length_a   1.000
_cell.length_b   1.000
_cell.length_c   1.000
_cell.angle_alpha   90.00
_cell.angle_beta   90.00
_cell.angle_gamma   90.00
#
_symmetry.space_group_name_H-M   'P 1'
#
loop_
_entity.id
_entity.type
_entity.pdbx_description
1 polymer ?
#
loop_
_entity_poly.entity_id
_entity_poly.type
_entity_poly.pdbx_seq_one_letter_code
_entity_poly.pdbx_strand_id
1 'polypeptide(L)'
;MPADHFQRLLRSLDLEAEAEMREMVRQMRTGGGTAAERSGQSLVGLAIRDETGGFGGRVVVTLGKRDRRLQLPWSRLNQGTPVILTEENGRSDHGWRGIVTDRDRETITVALNESPEPEADRPLFRLDLSSDETARLRQKSALKRAMTLERGRPALLKRRLMGEEPPEFAAPKPWTPFGSLDDSQREAVDFALSAKDLAIIHGPPGTGKTTAIVELIRQSINRGEKVLACAPSNLAVDNLLERLLASGERAIRIGHPARVLPTLREKTLDVIVENHPDYKLAKEWTKEAWNLRKQAGKYTRTAPPPGFRRDLREEAKKLLSEAAKLEARLVDYLLDSATVVCATLTGVNEELLGDRQFDLVVIDEAAQTTEPPCWIPILRSARVVLAGDHCQLPPTVVSSEAARQGFDVSLMERLMSHNPELISRRLTTQYRMHDEIMSFSSEEFYEGSLRGAPQVASHLLHDLSHV
;
A
#
# COMPACT_ATOMS: atom_id res chain seq x y z
N MET A 1 -13.14 8.10 -26.15
CA MET A 1 -11.92 7.40 -26.58
C MET A 1 -11.05 7.10 -25.36
N PRO A 2 -10.32 5.97 -25.31
CA PRO A 2 -9.53 5.58 -24.14
C PRO A 2 -8.46 6.61 -23.73
N ALA A 3 -7.79 7.23 -24.70
CA ALA A 3 -6.80 8.27 -24.44
C ALA A 3 -7.39 9.49 -23.70
N ASP A 4 -8.64 9.85 -24.01
CA ASP A 4 -9.37 10.92 -23.33
C ASP A 4 -9.68 10.56 -21.86
N HIS A 5 -9.99 9.29 -21.57
CA HIS A 5 -10.23 8.85 -20.19
C HIS A 5 -8.97 8.93 -19.31
N PHE A 6 -7.83 8.41 -19.76
CA PHE A 6 -6.59 8.48 -18.99
C PHE A 6 -6.10 9.93 -18.78
N GLN A 7 -6.30 10.80 -19.79
CA GLN A 7 -5.99 12.23 -19.65
C GLN A 7 -6.90 12.92 -18.63
N ARG A 8 -8.20 12.58 -18.60
CA ARG A 8 -9.11 13.06 -17.56
C ARG A 8 -8.67 12.63 -16.17
N LEU A 9 -8.36 11.34 -15.96
CA LEU A 9 -7.86 10.83 -14.68
C LEU A 9 -6.56 11.53 -14.23
N LEU A 10 -5.63 11.78 -15.15
CA LEU A 10 -4.40 12.53 -14.85
C LEU A 10 -4.70 13.96 -14.37
N ARG A 11 -5.65 14.64 -15.02
CA ARG A 11 -6.09 15.99 -14.62
C ARG A 11 -6.78 15.97 -13.26
N SER A 12 -7.66 15.01 -13.02
CA SER A 12 -8.37 14.87 -11.74
C SER A 12 -7.40 14.59 -10.58
N LEU A 13 -6.34 13.79 -10.80
CA LEU A 13 -5.26 13.61 -9.82
C LEU A 13 -4.52 14.90 -9.49
N ASP A 14 -4.33 15.78 -10.47
CA ASP A 14 -3.71 17.09 -10.24
C ASP A 14 -4.62 18.03 -9.46
N LEU A 15 -5.91 18.08 -9.82
CA LEU A 15 -6.91 18.83 -9.07
C LEU A 15 -7.05 18.36 -7.61
N GLU A 16 -6.96 17.04 -7.39
CA GLU A 16 -7.00 16.46 -6.05
C GLU A 16 -5.77 16.87 -5.24
N ALA A 17 -4.57 16.72 -5.81
CA ALA A 17 -3.33 17.10 -5.14
C ALA A 17 -3.29 18.61 -4.81
N GLU A 18 -3.79 19.46 -5.70
CA GLU A 18 -3.91 20.91 -5.45
C GLU A 18 -4.92 21.21 -4.34
N ALA A 19 -6.01 20.45 -4.22
CA ALA A 19 -6.98 20.60 -3.14
C ALA A 19 -6.40 20.16 -1.80
N GLU A 20 -5.78 18.97 -1.73
CA GLU A 20 -5.08 18.46 -0.55
C GLU A 20 -4.00 19.45 -0.08
N MET A 21 -3.19 19.97 -1.01
CA MET A 21 -2.15 20.95 -0.69
C MET A 21 -2.75 22.26 -0.17
N ARG A 22 -3.83 22.77 -0.78
CA ARG A 22 -4.51 23.99 -0.29
C ARG A 22 -5.09 23.78 1.11
N GLU A 23 -5.69 22.62 1.38
CA GLU A 23 -6.20 22.29 2.71
C GLU A 23 -5.06 22.22 3.74
N MET A 24 -3.97 21.54 3.39
CA MET A 24 -2.77 21.45 4.23
C MET A 24 -2.17 22.84 4.50
N VAL A 25 -2.03 23.71 3.49
CA VAL A 25 -1.55 25.09 3.65
C VAL A 25 -2.51 25.92 4.50
N ARG A 26 -3.84 25.76 4.33
CA ARG A 26 -4.84 26.44 5.16
C ARG A 26 -4.72 26.03 6.62
N GLN A 27 -4.47 24.76 6.90
CA GLN A 27 -4.20 24.25 8.23
C GLN A 27 -2.87 24.83 8.78
N MET A 28 -1.81 24.89 7.97
CA MET A 28 -0.50 25.44 8.38
C MET A 28 -0.51 26.96 8.63
N ARG A 29 -1.23 27.77 7.83
CA ARG A 29 -1.28 29.24 7.96
C ARG A 29 -1.97 29.74 9.24
N THR A 30 -2.59 28.84 10.00
CA THR A 30 -3.20 29.19 11.30
C THR A 30 -2.20 29.19 12.47
N GLY A 31 -0.89 29.03 12.24
CA GLY A 31 0.09 29.12 13.32
C GLY A 31 1.56 29.38 12.92
N GLY A 32 2.22 30.31 13.63
CA GLY A 32 3.70 30.38 13.68
C GLY A 32 4.32 29.15 14.38
N GLY A 33 5.66 29.08 14.53
CA GLY A 33 6.38 27.87 14.97
C GLY A 33 5.85 27.19 16.26
N THR A 34 5.47 27.94 17.29
CA THR A 34 4.82 27.40 18.52
C THR A 34 3.37 26.98 18.31
N ALA A 35 2.70 27.46 17.27
CA ALA A 35 1.36 27.07 16.88
C ALA A 35 1.34 25.90 15.87
N ALA A 36 2.44 25.65 15.14
CA ALA A 36 2.61 24.44 14.34
C ALA A 36 2.70 23.16 15.20
N GLU A 37 3.34 23.22 16.37
CA GLU A 37 3.31 22.08 17.31
C GLU A 37 1.93 21.91 17.97
N ARG A 38 1.16 23.00 18.16
CA ARG A 38 -0.20 22.95 18.72
C ARG A 38 -1.21 22.27 17.80
N SER A 39 -1.00 22.26 16.48
CA SER A 39 -1.85 21.50 15.56
C SER A 39 -1.63 19.98 15.69
N GLY A 40 -0.50 19.58 16.29
CA GLY A 40 -0.06 18.20 16.39
C GLY A 40 0.41 17.61 15.05
N GLN A 41 0.55 18.39 13.98
CA GLN A 41 0.98 17.88 12.66
C GLN A 41 2.48 18.06 12.40
N SER A 42 3.17 18.83 13.23
CA SER A 42 4.59 19.17 13.05
C SER A 42 5.36 19.07 14.37
N LEU A 43 6.64 18.73 14.27
CA LEU A 43 7.64 18.84 15.33
C LEU A 43 8.79 19.71 14.82
N VAL A 44 9.20 20.72 15.59
CA VAL A 44 10.24 21.69 15.21
C VAL A 44 11.44 21.64 16.16
N GLY A 45 12.57 22.25 15.79
CA GLY A 45 13.76 22.35 16.61
C GLY A 45 14.39 21.00 16.95
N LEU A 46 14.28 20.03 16.02
CA LEU A 46 14.82 18.69 16.19
C LEU A 46 16.30 18.66 15.80
N ALA A 47 17.07 17.80 16.44
CA ALA A 47 18.43 17.46 16.05
C ALA A 47 18.54 15.95 15.88
N ILE A 48 19.30 15.52 14.86
CA ILE A 48 19.63 14.10 14.68
C ILE A 48 20.49 13.65 15.86
N ARG A 49 20.00 12.67 16.60
CA ARG A 49 20.65 12.02 17.75
C ARG A 49 21.49 10.84 17.33
N ASP A 50 20.97 10.06 16.39
CA ASP A 50 21.64 8.92 15.79
C ASP A 50 21.17 8.71 14.36
N GLU A 51 22.02 8.07 13.58
CA GLU A 51 21.82 7.76 12.17
C GLU A 51 22.47 6.42 11.85
N THR A 52 21.67 5.53 11.24
CA THR A 52 22.07 4.18 10.87
C THR A 52 21.47 3.78 9.52
N GLY A 53 22.08 2.80 8.85
CA GLY A 53 21.53 2.22 7.63
C GLY A 53 20.40 1.24 7.94
N GLY A 54 19.32 1.34 7.18
CA GLY A 54 18.20 0.40 7.19
C GLY A 54 18.10 -0.38 5.87
N PHE A 55 17.15 -1.32 5.83
CA PHE A 55 16.84 -2.13 4.67
C PHE A 55 16.45 -1.28 3.44
N GLY A 56 16.87 -1.73 2.24
CA GLY A 56 16.47 -1.10 0.98
C GLY A 56 17.09 0.28 0.76
N GLY A 57 18.29 0.51 1.30
CA GLY A 57 19.00 1.80 1.21
C GLY A 57 18.42 2.92 2.06
N ARG A 58 17.40 2.63 2.88
CA ARG A 58 16.81 3.60 3.81
C ARG A 58 17.80 4.02 4.88
N VAL A 59 17.59 5.19 5.43
CA VAL A 59 18.38 5.72 6.55
C VAL A 59 17.48 5.91 7.75
N VAL A 60 17.79 5.22 8.85
CA VAL A 60 17.03 5.33 10.09
C VAL A 60 17.65 6.43 10.93
N VAL A 61 16.93 7.53 11.08
CA VAL A 61 17.33 8.69 11.89
C VAL A 61 16.52 8.75 13.16
N THR A 62 17.20 8.93 14.30
CA THR A 62 16.56 9.21 15.58
C THR A 62 16.65 10.71 15.83
N LEU A 63 15.51 11.38 15.98
CA LEU A 63 15.40 12.83 16.15
C LEU A 63 14.92 13.15 17.57
N GLY A 64 15.41 14.24 18.15
CA GLY A 64 14.92 14.76 19.43
C GLY A 64 15.23 16.24 19.60
N LYS A 65 14.64 16.90 20.59
CA LYS A 65 14.95 18.32 20.90
C LYS A 65 16.43 18.46 21.19
N ARG A 66 17.10 19.53 20.74
CA ARG A 66 18.56 19.71 20.92
C ARG A 66 19.01 19.60 22.38
N ASP A 67 18.29 20.25 23.29
CA ASP A 67 18.44 20.03 24.73
C ASP A 67 17.81 18.68 25.11
N ARG A 68 18.64 17.75 25.61
CA ARG A 68 18.23 16.39 25.99
C ARG A 68 17.26 16.35 27.18
N ARG A 69 17.10 17.46 27.90
CA ARG A 69 16.16 17.56 29.02
C ARG A 69 14.73 17.86 28.55
N LEU A 70 14.57 18.29 27.30
CA LEU A 70 13.28 18.63 26.74
C LEU A 70 12.63 17.40 26.10
N GLN A 71 11.36 17.19 26.43
CA GLN A 71 10.53 16.16 25.81
C GLN A 71 9.96 16.63 24.47
N LEU A 72 9.61 15.68 23.62
CA LEU A 72 8.82 15.96 22.43
C LEU A 72 7.40 16.37 22.82
N PRO A 73 6.85 17.43 22.22
CA PRO A 73 5.47 17.79 22.44
C PRO A 73 4.52 16.70 21.89
N TRP A 74 3.27 16.76 22.35
CA TRP A 74 2.22 15.92 21.79
C TRP A 74 2.06 16.21 20.29
N SER A 75 1.90 15.16 19.49
CA SER A 75 1.63 15.26 18.06
C SER A 75 0.94 14.00 17.55
N ARG A 76 0.36 14.06 16.35
CA ARG A 76 -0.26 12.96 15.62
C ARG A 76 0.74 12.12 14.82
N LEU A 77 2.03 12.46 14.89
CA LEU A 77 3.11 11.72 14.24
C LEU A 77 3.41 10.44 15.03
N ASN A 78 2.67 9.37 14.72
CA ASN A 78 2.77 8.08 15.38
C ASN A 78 3.48 7.07 14.48
N GLN A 79 3.77 5.88 15.01
CA GLN A 79 4.32 4.78 14.21
C GLN A 79 3.46 4.55 12.95
N GLY A 80 4.12 4.50 11.79
CA GLY A 80 3.49 4.34 10.49
C GLY A 80 3.08 5.64 9.80
N THR A 81 3.18 6.80 10.46
CA THR A 81 2.87 8.11 9.87
C THR A 81 3.91 8.49 8.81
N PRO A 82 3.50 8.79 7.56
CA PRO A 82 4.38 9.38 6.56
C PRO A 82 4.77 10.80 6.94
N VAL A 83 6.05 11.12 6.81
CA VAL A 83 6.62 12.39 7.25
C VAL A 83 7.65 12.91 6.25
N ILE A 84 7.85 14.22 6.27
CA ILE A 84 8.91 14.90 5.56
C ILE A 84 9.79 15.64 6.58
N LEU A 85 11.09 15.38 6.52
CA LEU A 85 12.11 16.05 7.32
C LEU A 85 12.70 17.18 6.48
N THR A 86 12.67 18.40 7.00
CA THR A 86 13.23 19.58 6.35
C THR A 86 14.22 20.27 7.29
N GLU A 87 15.24 20.92 6.73
CA GLU A 87 16.18 21.73 7.50
C GLU A 87 15.56 23.09 7.84
N GLU A 88 15.59 23.48 9.11
CA GLU A 88 15.12 24.79 9.55
C GLU A 88 16.11 25.88 9.17
N ASN A 89 15.62 26.89 8.45
CA ASN A 89 16.43 28.00 7.92
C ASN A 89 17.47 27.57 6.87
N GLY A 90 17.32 26.37 6.29
CA GLY A 90 18.07 25.97 5.09
C GLY A 90 17.75 26.88 3.91
N ARG A 91 18.68 27.02 2.95
CA ARG A 91 18.44 27.82 1.74
C ARG A 91 17.62 27.06 0.70
N SER A 92 17.60 25.73 0.77
CA SER A 92 16.79 24.87 -0.07
C SER A 92 15.48 24.46 0.59
N ASP A 93 14.42 24.35 -0.22
CA ASP A 93 13.15 23.72 0.16
C ASP A 93 13.22 22.17 0.06
N HIS A 94 14.43 21.60 0.11
CA HIS A 94 14.61 20.16 -0.01
C HIS A 94 14.16 19.46 1.28
N GLY A 95 13.41 18.37 1.12
CA GLY A 95 12.89 17.59 2.25
C GLY A 95 13.06 16.11 2.02
N TRP A 96 13.55 15.42 3.05
CA TRP A 96 13.76 13.98 3.06
C TRP A 96 12.50 13.28 3.55
N ARG A 97 11.91 12.46 2.68
CA ARG A 97 10.68 11.73 3.00
C ARG A 97 10.98 10.45 3.75
N GLY A 98 10.10 10.09 4.67
CA GLY A 98 10.21 8.86 5.43
C GLY A 98 8.93 8.46 6.13
N ILE A 99 9.04 7.40 6.94
CA ILE A 99 7.94 6.88 7.76
C ILE A 99 8.43 6.84 9.20
N VAL A 100 7.60 7.30 10.13
CA VAL A 100 7.87 7.16 11.56
C VAL A 100 7.87 5.68 11.91
N THR A 101 8.99 5.17 12.40
CA THR A 101 9.16 3.76 12.77
C THR A 101 8.96 3.52 14.25
N ASP A 102 9.29 4.50 15.08
CA ASP A 102 9.13 4.44 16.53
C ASP A 102 9.01 5.85 17.12
N ARG A 103 8.43 5.94 18.33
CA ARG A 103 8.30 7.19 19.07
C ARG A 103 8.19 6.95 20.56
N ASP A 104 8.97 7.71 21.33
CA ASP A 104 8.84 7.82 22.77
C ASP A 104 8.63 9.30 23.21
N ARG A 105 8.84 9.59 24.50
CA ARG A 105 8.67 10.95 25.06
C ARG A 105 9.80 11.92 24.71
N GLU A 106 10.97 11.43 24.33
CA GLU A 106 12.19 12.21 24.08
C GLU A 106 12.63 12.18 22.62
N THR A 107 12.30 11.10 21.90
CA THR A 107 12.76 10.84 20.55
C THR A 107 11.66 10.33 19.62
N ILE A 108 11.85 10.62 18.34
CA ILE A 108 11.05 10.09 17.23
C ILE A 108 12.00 9.53 16.18
N THR A 109 11.77 8.30 15.78
CA THR A 109 12.62 7.59 14.82
C THR A 109 11.91 7.52 13.48
N VAL A 110 12.63 7.90 12.42
CA VAL A 110 12.11 7.97 11.06
C VAL A 110 13.01 7.17 10.14
N ALA A 111 12.43 6.27 9.35
CA ALA A 111 13.12 5.63 8.23
C ALA A 111 12.94 6.52 6.99
N LEU A 112 13.99 7.26 6.64
CA LEU A 112 14.08 8.10 5.46
C LEU A 112 14.43 7.26 4.23
N ASN A 113 13.91 7.66 3.07
CA ASN A 113 14.19 6.99 1.80
C ASN A 113 15.62 7.22 1.30
N GLU A 114 16.28 8.26 1.79
CA GLU A 114 17.65 8.64 1.45
C GLU A 114 18.34 9.30 2.65
N SER A 115 19.67 9.47 2.57
CA SER A 115 20.45 10.11 3.63
C SER A 115 20.18 11.60 3.68
N PRO A 116 19.93 12.21 4.86
CA PRO A 116 19.85 13.65 4.97
C PRO A 116 21.23 14.29 4.76
N GLU A 117 21.31 15.26 3.85
CA GLU A 117 22.52 16.05 3.56
C GLU A 117 22.27 17.53 3.87
N PRO A 118 22.33 17.94 5.16
CA PRO A 118 22.03 19.31 5.58
C PRO A 118 23.10 20.31 5.12
N GLU A 119 22.69 21.55 4.87
CA GLU A 119 23.54 22.66 4.47
C GLU A 119 24.32 23.25 5.66
N ALA A 120 23.67 23.36 6.83
CA ALA A 120 24.29 23.89 8.03
C ALA A 120 25.18 22.86 8.73
N ASP A 121 26.24 23.34 9.40
CA ASP A 121 27.14 22.51 10.22
C ASP A 121 26.43 21.97 11.49
N ARG A 122 25.40 22.68 11.97
CA ARG A 122 24.60 22.31 13.13
C ARG A 122 23.11 22.54 12.86
N PRO A 123 22.52 21.77 11.94
CA PRO A 123 21.16 21.99 11.49
C PRO A 123 20.18 21.69 12.61
N LEU A 124 19.09 22.46 12.63
CA LEU A 124 17.87 22.04 13.27
C LEU A 124 16.92 21.57 12.19
N PHE A 125 16.07 20.61 12.52
CA PHE A 125 15.14 20.03 11.59
C PHE A 125 13.71 20.21 12.06
N ARG A 126 12.83 20.29 11.07
CA ARG A 126 11.39 20.24 11.22
C ARG A 126 10.89 18.95 10.59
N LEU A 127 10.01 18.25 11.30
CA LEU A 127 9.34 17.04 10.84
C LEU A 127 7.85 17.34 10.69
N ASP A 128 7.35 17.26 9.47
CA ASP A 128 5.95 17.50 9.13
C ASP A 128 5.26 16.22 8.68
N LEU A 129 3.96 16.13 8.91
CA LEU A 129 3.10 15.16 8.23
C LEU A 129 3.24 15.36 6.71
N SER A 130 3.57 14.29 5.98
CA SER A 130 3.71 14.34 4.52
C SER A 130 2.45 13.83 3.83
N SER A 131 2.08 14.47 2.72
CA SER A 131 1.23 13.84 1.71
C SER A 131 2.00 12.73 0.99
N ASP A 132 1.30 11.70 0.49
CA ASP A 132 1.93 10.56 -0.19
C ASP A 132 2.19 10.90 -1.67
N GLU A 133 3.10 11.85 -1.91
CA GLU A 133 3.49 12.25 -3.25
C GLU A 133 4.07 11.09 -4.07
N THR A 134 4.77 10.16 -3.42
CA THR A 134 5.27 8.94 -4.06
C THR A 134 4.13 8.09 -4.60
N ALA A 135 3.06 7.87 -3.84
CA ALA A 135 1.87 7.19 -4.33
C ALA A 135 1.27 7.91 -5.55
N ARG A 136 1.19 9.24 -5.53
CA ARG A 136 0.68 10.03 -6.67
C ARG A 136 1.57 9.87 -7.92
N LEU A 137 2.89 9.91 -7.77
CA LEU A 137 3.82 9.70 -8.88
C LEU A 137 3.66 8.31 -9.49
N ARG A 138 3.49 7.27 -8.66
CA ARG A 138 3.20 5.90 -9.12
C ARG A 138 1.89 5.82 -9.90
N GLN A 139 0.83 6.44 -9.39
CA GLN A 139 -0.46 6.51 -10.10
C GLN A 139 -0.32 7.19 -11.46
N LYS A 140 0.36 8.35 -11.52
CA LYS A 140 0.62 9.03 -12.79
C LYS A 140 1.46 8.19 -13.76
N SER A 141 2.48 7.50 -13.26
CA SER A 141 3.31 6.60 -14.06
C SER A 141 2.46 5.47 -14.65
N ALA A 142 1.64 4.81 -13.82
CA ALA A 142 0.74 3.76 -14.26
C ALA A 142 -0.27 4.25 -15.32
N LEU A 143 -0.92 5.40 -15.11
CA LEU A 143 -1.85 5.97 -16.10
C LEU A 143 -1.15 6.30 -17.42
N LYS A 144 0.03 6.92 -17.38
CA LYS A 144 0.82 7.22 -18.59
C LYS A 144 1.20 5.96 -19.35
N ARG A 145 1.64 4.91 -18.63
CA ARG A 145 1.96 3.61 -19.20
C ARG A 145 0.71 2.94 -19.81
N ALA A 146 -0.42 2.95 -19.11
CA ALA A 146 -1.68 2.43 -19.65
C ALA A 146 -2.10 3.16 -20.94
N MET A 147 -1.93 4.48 -20.98
CA MET A 147 -2.27 5.31 -22.14
C MET A 147 -1.45 4.93 -23.39
N THR A 148 -0.14 4.67 -23.25
CA THR A 148 0.76 4.34 -24.37
C THR A 148 0.88 2.84 -24.67
N LEU A 149 0.26 1.99 -23.86
CA LEU A 149 0.37 0.54 -23.97
C LEU A 149 -0.51 -0.01 -25.12
N GLU A 150 0.12 -0.50 -26.17
CA GLU A 150 -0.58 -0.97 -27.39
C GLU A 150 -0.50 -2.48 -27.63
N ARG A 151 0.47 -3.18 -27.01
CA ARG A 151 0.76 -4.59 -27.29
C ARG A 151 0.84 -5.45 -26.04
N GLY A 152 0.72 -6.76 -26.24
CA GLY A 152 0.83 -7.77 -25.19
C GLY A 152 -0.43 -7.92 -24.34
N ARG A 153 -0.34 -8.81 -23.36
CA ARG A 153 -1.47 -9.19 -22.51
C ARG A 153 -2.07 -8.00 -21.74
N PRO A 154 -1.28 -7.09 -21.14
CA PRO A 154 -1.82 -5.92 -20.46
C PRO A 154 -2.56 -4.96 -21.39
N ALA A 155 -2.17 -4.85 -22.68
CA ALA A 155 -2.88 -4.00 -23.64
C ALA A 155 -4.27 -4.55 -23.97
N LEU A 156 -4.39 -5.88 -24.11
CA LEU A 156 -5.69 -6.53 -24.27
C LEU A 156 -6.57 -6.30 -23.03
N LEU A 157 -6.00 -6.50 -21.84
CA LEU A 157 -6.73 -6.29 -20.58
C LEU A 157 -7.22 -4.83 -20.45
N LYS A 158 -6.39 -3.86 -20.85
CA LYS A 158 -6.78 -2.45 -20.94
C LYS A 158 -8.02 -2.26 -21.83
N ARG A 159 -8.01 -2.80 -23.06
CA ARG A 159 -9.16 -2.66 -23.99
C ARG A 159 -10.44 -3.26 -23.41
N ARG A 160 -10.36 -4.38 -22.70
CA ARG A 160 -11.49 -4.99 -21.97
C ARG A 160 -12.01 -4.08 -20.85
N LEU A 161 -11.12 -3.54 -20.02
CA LEU A 161 -11.47 -2.63 -18.92
C LEU A 161 -12.02 -1.27 -19.39
N MET A 162 -11.66 -0.86 -20.62
CA MET A 162 -12.17 0.33 -21.29
C MET A 162 -13.48 0.10 -22.05
N GLY A 163 -13.99 -1.13 -22.08
CA GLY A 163 -15.21 -1.49 -22.80
C GLY A 163 -15.07 -1.47 -24.33
N GLU A 164 -13.85 -1.46 -24.86
CA GLU A 164 -13.59 -1.52 -26.30
C GLU A 164 -13.88 -2.91 -26.87
N GLU A 165 -13.66 -3.95 -26.05
CA GLU A 165 -13.97 -5.34 -26.40
C GLU A 165 -14.53 -6.07 -25.16
N PRO A 166 -15.44 -7.05 -25.30
CA PRO A 166 -16.08 -7.73 -24.17
C PRO A 166 -15.14 -8.74 -23.49
N PRO A 167 -15.11 -8.88 -22.15
CA PRO A 167 -14.24 -9.84 -21.48
C PRO A 167 -14.59 -11.30 -21.84
N GLU A 168 -13.56 -12.15 -21.86
CA GLU A 168 -13.73 -13.58 -22.16
C GLU A 168 -13.70 -14.46 -20.91
N PHE A 169 -14.44 -15.56 -20.99
CA PHE A 169 -14.49 -16.62 -19.99
C PHE A 169 -14.16 -17.95 -20.65
N ALA A 170 -13.37 -18.78 -19.96
CA ALA A 170 -13.09 -20.15 -20.34
C ALA A 170 -14.23 -21.07 -19.90
N ALA A 171 -14.28 -22.28 -20.46
CA ALA A 171 -15.17 -23.31 -19.96
C ALA A 171 -14.85 -23.60 -18.47
N PRO A 172 -15.87 -23.69 -17.59
CA PRO A 172 -15.68 -24.04 -16.19
C PRO A 172 -14.90 -25.35 -16.05
N LYS A 173 -13.90 -25.35 -15.16
CA LYS A 173 -13.12 -26.55 -14.83
C LYS A 173 -13.53 -27.02 -13.44
N PRO A 174 -13.77 -28.33 -13.23
CA PRO A 174 -14.08 -28.84 -11.91
C PRO A 174 -13.01 -28.47 -10.88
N TRP A 175 -13.45 -28.04 -9.70
CA TRP A 175 -12.60 -27.75 -8.55
C TRP A 175 -13.35 -28.14 -7.27
N THR A 176 -12.60 -28.37 -6.20
CA THR A 176 -13.17 -28.71 -4.89
C THR A 176 -12.81 -27.60 -3.91
N PRO A 177 -13.79 -26.98 -3.23
CA PRO A 177 -13.51 -25.97 -2.23
C PRO A 177 -12.62 -26.51 -1.11
N PHE A 178 -11.71 -25.68 -0.62
CA PHE A 178 -10.92 -26.01 0.57
C PHE A 178 -11.71 -25.84 1.87
N GLY A 179 -12.74 -24.99 1.86
CA GLY A 179 -13.61 -24.71 3.00
C GLY A 179 -15.09 -24.87 2.67
N SER A 180 -15.94 -24.54 3.65
CA SER A 180 -17.39 -24.45 3.42
C SER A 180 -17.72 -23.12 2.76
N LEU A 181 -18.36 -23.19 1.59
CA LEU A 181 -18.88 -22.05 0.86
C LEU A 181 -20.37 -22.25 0.66
N ASP A 182 -21.15 -21.18 0.74
CA ASP A 182 -22.51 -21.19 0.22
C ASP A 182 -22.53 -21.18 -1.32
N ASP A 183 -23.72 -21.40 -1.88
CA ASP A 183 -23.91 -21.50 -3.33
C ASP A 183 -23.50 -20.21 -4.07
N SER A 184 -23.79 -19.04 -3.48
CA SER A 184 -23.44 -17.75 -4.09
C SER A 184 -21.93 -17.50 -4.11
N GLN A 185 -21.24 -17.88 -3.03
CA GLN A 185 -19.78 -17.83 -2.96
C GLN A 185 -19.15 -18.82 -3.95
N ARG A 186 -19.68 -20.04 -4.05
CA ARG A 186 -19.20 -21.05 -5.01
C ARG A 186 -19.37 -20.57 -6.45
N GLU A 187 -20.54 -20.03 -6.80
CA GLU A 187 -20.80 -19.48 -8.13
C GLU A 187 -19.85 -18.33 -8.45
N ALA A 188 -19.66 -17.39 -7.51
CA ALA A 188 -18.76 -16.26 -7.71
C ALA A 188 -17.30 -16.70 -7.90
N VAL A 189 -16.84 -17.69 -7.13
CA VAL A 189 -15.49 -18.26 -7.27
C VAL A 189 -15.34 -19.01 -8.60
N ASP A 190 -16.32 -19.82 -8.99
CA ASP A 190 -16.29 -20.55 -10.27
C ASP A 190 -16.25 -19.59 -11.46
N PHE A 191 -17.11 -18.56 -11.44
CA PHE A 191 -17.14 -17.50 -12.43
C PHE A 191 -15.79 -16.76 -12.50
N ALA A 192 -15.23 -16.35 -11.36
CA ALA A 192 -13.94 -15.67 -11.30
C ALA A 192 -12.77 -16.57 -11.75
N LEU A 193 -12.83 -17.89 -11.49
CA LEU A 193 -11.84 -18.87 -11.97
C LEU A 193 -11.95 -19.16 -13.47
N SER A 194 -13.11 -18.90 -14.07
CA SER A 194 -13.32 -19.03 -15.51
C SER A 194 -12.90 -17.79 -16.30
N ALA A 195 -12.83 -16.62 -15.65
CA ALA A 195 -12.47 -15.36 -16.29
C ALA A 195 -11.06 -15.41 -16.87
N LYS A 196 -10.93 -15.07 -18.16
CA LYS A 196 -9.62 -14.87 -18.79
C LYS A 196 -9.12 -13.45 -18.62
N ASP A 197 -10.02 -12.47 -18.54
CA ASP A 197 -9.71 -11.03 -18.51
C ASP A 197 -10.05 -10.37 -17.16
N LEU A 198 -11.34 -10.26 -16.87
CA LEU A 198 -11.89 -9.54 -15.73
C LEU A 198 -13.06 -10.33 -15.13
N ALA A 199 -13.13 -10.38 -13.80
CA ALA A 199 -14.37 -10.67 -13.08
C ALA A 199 -14.52 -9.75 -11.86
N ILE A 200 -15.76 -9.63 -11.38
CA ILE A 200 -16.14 -8.85 -10.21
C ILE A 200 -16.87 -9.77 -9.23
N ILE A 201 -16.42 -9.76 -7.98
CA ILE A 201 -17.16 -10.36 -6.85
C ILE A 201 -17.81 -9.21 -6.09
N HIS A 202 -19.12 -9.04 -6.28
CA HIS A 202 -19.91 -8.05 -5.54
C HIS A 202 -20.29 -8.65 -4.18
N GLY A 203 -19.72 -8.11 -3.11
CA GLY A 203 -19.89 -8.64 -1.75
C GLY A 203 -20.58 -7.65 -0.81
N PRO A 204 -21.92 -7.66 -0.73
CA PRO A 204 -22.71 -6.91 0.26
C PRO A 204 -22.27 -7.15 1.72
N PRO A 205 -22.70 -6.31 2.68
CA PRO A 205 -22.31 -6.43 4.08
C PRO A 205 -22.56 -7.82 4.68
N GLY A 206 -21.53 -8.40 5.30
CA GLY A 206 -21.65 -9.67 6.00
C GLY A 206 -21.69 -10.92 5.12
N THR A 207 -21.55 -10.80 3.79
CA THR A 207 -21.68 -11.95 2.85
C THR A 207 -20.45 -12.86 2.73
N GLY A 208 -19.40 -12.59 3.49
CA GLY A 208 -18.17 -13.40 3.43
C GLY A 208 -17.31 -13.12 2.19
N LYS A 209 -17.34 -11.89 1.64
CA LYS A 209 -16.50 -11.44 0.51
C LYS A 209 -15.03 -11.89 0.62
N THR A 210 -14.38 -11.61 1.74
CA THR A 210 -12.98 -12.02 1.95
C THR A 210 -12.81 -13.55 1.98
N THR A 211 -13.83 -14.32 2.40
CA THR A 211 -13.81 -15.79 2.33
C THR A 211 -13.80 -16.26 0.87
N ALA A 212 -14.68 -15.71 0.02
CA ALA A 212 -14.70 -16.02 -1.40
C ALA A 212 -13.40 -15.61 -2.12
N ILE A 213 -12.84 -14.45 -1.79
CA ILE A 213 -11.55 -13.99 -2.32
C ILE A 213 -10.41 -14.94 -1.94
N VAL A 214 -10.33 -15.32 -0.66
CA VAL A 214 -9.27 -16.24 -0.19
C VAL A 214 -9.39 -17.58 -0.89
N GLU A 215 -10.60 -18.12 -1.03
CA GLU A 215 -10.82 -19.35 -1.78
C GLU A 215 -10.36 -19.22 -3.24
N LEU A 216 -10.76 -18.15 -3.94
CA LEU A 216 -10.32 -17.88 -5.32
C LEU A 216 -8.79 -17.87 -5.43
N ILE A 217 -8.11 -17.17 -4.53
CA ILE A 217 -6.64 -17.09 -4.52
C ILE A 217 -6.04 -18.47 -4.33
N ARG A 218 -6.55 -19.27 -3.40
CA ARG A 218 -6.05 -20.63 -3.13
C ARG A 218 -6.27 -21.58 -4.30
N GLN A 219 -7.43 -21.50 -4.95
CA GLN A 219 -7.71 -22.27 -6.16
C GLN A 219 -6.78 -21.86 -7.32
N SER A 220 -6.49 -20.57 -7.47
CA SER A 220 -5.50 -20.07 -8.43
C SER A 220 -4.10 -20.59 -8.14
N ILE A 221 -3.64 -20.53 -6.88
CA ILE A 221 -2.33 -21.06 -6.47
C ILE A 221 -2.25 -22.58 -6.74
N ASN A 222 -3.32 -23.33 -6.46
CA ASN A 222 -3.39 -24.76 -6.74
C ASN A 222 -3.35 -25.08 -8.24
N ARG A 223 -3.72 -24.12 -9.10
CA ARG A 223 -3.56 -24.19 -10.57
C ARG A 223 -2.17 -23.76 -11.04
N GLY A 224 -1.26 -23.43 -10.12
CA GLY A 224 0.11 -22.98 -10.41
C GLY A 224 0.22 -21.49 -10.74
N GLU A 225 -0.84 -20.71 -10.52
CA GLU A 225 -0.84 -19.27 -10.82
C GLU A 225 -0.05 -18.48 -9.77
N LYS A 226 0.71 -17.48 -10.21
CA LYS A 226 1.29 -16.44 -9.35
C LYS A 226 0.27 -15.34 -9.09
N VAL A 227 0.01 -15.06 -7.81
CA VAL A 227 -1.05 -14.13 -7.40
C VAL A 227 -0.48 -12.88 -6.74
N LEU A 228 -0.97 -11.71 -7.15
CA LEU A 228 -0.79 -10.45 -6.45
C LEU A 228 -2.14 -10.00 -5.86
N ALA A 229 -2.23 -10.01 -4.53
CA ALA A 229 -3.42 -9.65 -3.80
C ALA A 229 -3.28 -8.23 -3.23
N CYS A 230 -4.19 -7.34 -3.60
CA CYS A 230 -4.11 -5.93 -3.29
C CYS A 230 -5.38 -5.40 -2.64
N ALA A 231 -5.24 -4.29 -1.92
CA ALA A 231 -6.35 -3.50 -1.40
C ALA A 231 -5.92 -2.03 -1.24
N PRO A 232 -6.85 -1.06 -1.13
CA PRO A 232 -6.48 0.35 -0.98
C PRO A 232 -5.89 0.70 0.40
N SER A 233 -6.31 0.00 1.47
CA SER A 233 -5.88 0.29 2.84
C SER A 233 -4.96 -0.81 3.40
N ASN A 234 -4.06 -0.45 4.32
CA ASN A 234 -3.20 -1.44 4.97
C ASN A 234 -4.01 -2.50 5.74
N LEU A 235 -5.06 -2.07 6.45
CA LEU A 235 -5.92 -2.97 7.22
C LEU A 235 -6.61 -4.01 6.33
N ALA A 236 -7.09 -3.62 5.14
CA ALA A 236 -7.70 -4.56 4.21
C ALA A 236 -6.68 -5.59 3.68
N VAL A 237 -5.46 -5.16 3.35
CA VAL A 237 -4.39 -6.08 2.96
C VAL A 237 -4.01 -7.02 4.10
N ASP A 238 -3.93 -6.51 5.31
CA ASP A 238 -3.54 -7.26 6.50
C ASP A 238 -4.61 -8.31 6.87
N ASN A 239 -5.91 -7.99 6.74
CA ASN A 239 -7.00 -8.94 6.90
C ASN A 239 -6.94 -10.08 5.86
N LEU A 240 -6.61 -9.74 4.60
CA LEU A 240 -6.45 -10.72 3.54
C LEU A 240 -5.23 -11.63 3.79
N LEU A 241 -4.11 -11.02 4.19
CA LEU A 241 -2.88 -11.72 4.55
C LEU A 241 -3.10 -12.70 5.70
N GLU A 242 -3.77 -12.27 6.77
CA GLU A 242 -4.06 -13.11 7.93
C GLU A 242 -4.80 -14.39 7.52
N ARG A 243 -5.83 -14.27 6.68
CA ARG A 243 -6.60 -15.43 6.19
C ARG A 243 -5.82 -16.34 5.26
N LEU A 244 -4.96 -15.78 4.41
CA LEU A 244 -4.07 -16.56 3.54
C LEU A 244 -3.06 -17.36 4.36
N LEU A 245 -2.45 -16.74 5.38
CA LEU A 245 -1.53 -17.40 6.30
C LEU A 245 -2.23 -18.49 7.13
N ALA A 246 -3.42 -18.20 7.66
CA ALA A 246 -4.23 -19.18 8.40
C ALA A 246 -4.63 -20.38 7.53
N SER A 247 -4.69 -20.19 6.21
CA SER A 247 -4.95 -21.24 5.23
C SER A 247 -3.70 -22.02 4.80
N GLY A 248 -2.52 -21.67 5.33
CA GLY A 248 -1.25 -22.33 5.04
C GLY A 248 -0.51 -21.79 3.81
N GLU A 249 -0.94 -20.68 3.22
CA GLU A 249 -0.30 -20.11 2.03
C GLU A 249 1.02 -19.41 2.36
N ARG A 250 1.99 -19.49 1.45
CA ARG A 250 3.29 -18.80 1.56
C ARG A 250 3.14 -17.36 1.06
N ALA A 251 2.48 -16.55 1.87
CA ALA A 251 2.16 -15.16 1.60
C ALA A 251 3.26 -14.20 2.10
N ILE A 252 3.63 -13.22 1.27
CA ILE A 252 4.56 -12.14 1.63
C ILE A 252 3.85 -10.79 1.56
N ARG A 253 4.02 -9.94 2.58
CA ARG A 253 3.46 -8.58 2.64
C ARG A 253 4.49 -7.53 2.20
N ILE A 254 4.18 -6.77 1.14
CA ILE A 254 4.99 -5.63 0.70
C ILE A 254 4.45 -4.34 1.32
N GLY A 255 5.21 -3.76 2.24
CA GLY A 255 4.87 -2.49 2.88
C GLY A 255 5.74 -2.29 4.11
N HIS A 256 5.87 -1.03 4.54
CA HIS A 256 6.70 -0.72 5.69
C HIS A 256 6.14 -1.40 6.97
N PRO A 257 6.95 -2.15 7.75
CA PRO A 257 6.47 -2.92 8.91
C PRO A 257 5.70 -2.09 9.96
N ALA A 258 6.11 -0.83 10.14
CA ALA A 258 5.41 0.14 11.00
C ALA A 258 3.93 0.38 10.63
N ARG A 259 3.52 0.10 9.38
CA ARG A 259 2.15 0.28 8.88
C ARG A 259 1.34 -1.02 8.81
N VAL A 260 1.93 -2.13 9.27
CA VAL A 260 1.34 -3.47 9.26
C VAL A 260 0.99 -3.87 10.69
N LEU A 261 -0.13 -4.60 10.85
CA LEU A 261 -0.57 -5.12 12.14
C LEU A 261 0.57 -5.86 12.87
N PRO A 262 0.75 -5.65 14.20
CA PRO A 262 1.86 -6.23 14.95
C PRO A 262 2.04 -7.74 14.77
N THR A 263 0.94 -8.49 14.73
CA THR A 263 0.91 -9.95 14.54
C THR A 263 1.39 -10.41 13.16
N LEU A 264 1.40 -9.52 12.17
CA LEU A 264 1.73 -9.80 10.78
C LEU A 264 3.09 -9.21 10.35
N ARG A 265 3.77 -8.44 11.21
CA ARG A 265 5.04 -7.76 10.88
C ARG A 265 6.12 -8.72 10.40
N GLU A 266 6.21 -9.91 11.01
CA GLU A 266 7.17 -10.95 10.62
C GLU A 266 6.96 -11.48 9.20
N LYS A 267 5.81 -11.19 8.58
CA LYS A 267 5.46 -11.60 7.21
C LYS A 267 5.69 -10.49 6.19
N THR A 268 6.16 -9.33 6.63
CA THR A 268 6.61 -8.27 5.72
C THR A 268 7.93 -8.63 5.06
N LEU A 269 8.10 -8.26 3.79
CA LEU A 269 9.32 -8.56 3.05
C LEU A 269 10.56 -8.02 3.76
N ASP A 270 10.51 -6.78 4.25
CA ASP A 270 11.60 -6.12 4.98
C ASP A 270 12.08 -7.01 6.15
N VAL A 271 11.15 -7.45 7.01
CA VAL A 271 11.47 -8.28 8.18
C VAL A 271 11.91 -9.70 7.78
N ILE A 272 11.32 -10.28 6.74
CA ILE A 272 11.72 -11.61 6.25
C ILE A 272 13.18 -11.57 5.74
N VAL A 273 13.54 -10.51 4.99
CA VAL A 273 14.91 -10.30 4.51
C VAL A 273 15.84 -10.07 5.70
N GLU A 274 15.49 -9.19 6.64
CA GLU A 274 16.31 -8.89 7.81
C GLU A 274 16.62 -10.14 8.67
N ASN A 275 15.68 -11.09 8.73
CA ASN A 275 15.82 -12.35 9.45
C ASN A 275 16.51 -13.45 8.62
N HIS A 276 16.75 -13.24 7.33
CA HIS A 276 17.40 -14.23 6.48
C HIS A 276 18.87 -14.41 6.89
N PRO A 277 19.39 -15.65 6.99
CA PRO A 277 20.77 -15.90 7.41
C PRO A 277 21.81 -15.13 6.59
N ASP A 278 21.64 -15.09 5.27
CA ASP A 278 22.55 -14.41 4.35
C ASP A 278 22.49 -12.87 4.47
N TYR A 279 21.43 -12.31 5.02
CA TYR A 279 21.31 -10.87 5.21
C TYR A 279 22.30 -10.34 6.26
N LYS A 280 22.77 -11.19 7.18
CA LYS A 280 23.77 -10.82 8.20
C LYS A 280 25.00 -10.17 7.56
N LEU A 281 25.44 -10.67 6.41
CA LEU A 281 26.59 -10.13 5.69
C LEU A 281 26.30 -8.73 5.12
N ALA A 282 25.14 -8.53 4.50
CA ALA A 282 24.72 -7.21 4.02
C ALA A 282 24.64 -6.19 5.16
N LYS A 283 24.12 -6.61 6.32
CA LYS A 283 24.02 -5.79 7.53
C LYS A 283 25.40 -5.38 8.06
N GLU A 284 26.37 -6.30 8.06
CA GLU A 284 27.75 -6.03 8.46
C GLU A 284 28.42 -5.01 7.53
N TRP A 285 28.32 -5.20 6.21
CA TRP A 285 28.85 -4.26 5.21
C TRP A 285 28.22 -2.88 5.33
N THR A 286 26.90 -2.80 5.52
CA THR A 286 26.20 -1.53 5.73
C THR A 286 26.71 -0.83 6.99
N LYS A 287 26.85 -1.56 8.10
CA LYS A 287 27.38 -1.00 9.36
C LYS A 287 28.80 -0.47 9.19
N GLU A 288 29.66 -1.22 8.51
CA GLU A 288 31.03 -0.82 8.24
C GLU A 288 31.09 0.43 7.33
N ALA A 289 30.28 0.47 6.27
CA ALA A 289 30.18 1.64 5.40
C ALA A 289 29.76 2.91 6.17
N TRP A 290 28.80 2.78 7.09
CA TRP A 290 28.39 3.90 7.95
C TRP A 290 29.50 4.34 8.91
N ASN A 291 30.29 3.42 9.45
CA ASN A 291 31.46 3.75 10.26
C ASN A 291 32.51 4.51 9.44
N LEU A 292 32.79 4.07 8.21
CA LEU A 292 33.73 4.75 7.30
C LEU A 292 33.23 6.15 6.94
N ARG A 293 31.93 6.33 6.67
CA ARG A 293 31.32 7.66 6.45
C ARG A 293 31.48 8.56 7.67
N LYS A 294 31.17 8.06 8.87
CA LYS A 294 31.36 8.79 10.13
C LYS A 294 32.82 9.17 10.34
N GLN A 295 33.78 8.30 10.00
CA GLN A 295 35.22 8.61 10.07
C GLN A 295 35.62 9.70 9.06
N ALA A 296 35.14 9.62 7.83
CA ALA A 296 35.43 10.62 6.80
C ALA A 296 34.93 12.03 7.17
N GLY A 297 33.79 12.11 7.86
CA GLY A 297 33.17 13.36 8.34
C GLY A 297 33.77 13.93 9.62
N LYS A 298 34.54 13.16 10.41
CA LYS A 298 35.11 13.65 11.68
C LYS A 298 36.13 14.77 11.44
N TYR A 299 36.03 15.83 12.23
CA TYR A 299 37.07 16.84 12.35
C TYR A 299 38.25 16.26 13.15
N THR A 300 39.45 16.34 12.57
CA THR A 300 40.70 15.88 13.21
C THR A 300 41.61 17.07 13.44
N ARG A 301 42.26 17.12 14.62
CA ARG A 301 43.22 18.19 14.98
C ARG A 301 44.41 18.26 14.01
N THR A 302 44.83 17.12 13.48
CA THR A 302 45.84 17.01 12.43
C THR A 302 45.13 16.81 11.09
N ALA A 303 45.57 17.54 10.07
CA ALA A 303 45.06 17.36 8.71
C ALA A 303 45.35 15.91 8.26
N PRO A 304 44.33 15.14 7.85
CA PRO A 304 44.55 13.79 7.36
C PRO A 304 45.35 13.81 6.04
N PRO A 305 46.03 12.71 5.68
CA PRO A 305 46.74 12.62 4.41
C PRO A 305 45.85 12.99 3.22
N PRO A 306 46.41 13.61 2.16
CA PRO A 306 45.66 13.86 0.92
C PRO A 306 45.02 12.56 0.42
N GLY A 307 43.75 12.62 0.00
CA GLY A 307 43.02 11.43 -0.47
C GLY A 307 42.35 10.58 0.61
N PHE A 308 42.82 10.59 1.86
CA PHE A 308 42.30 9.72 2.94
C PHE A 308 40.76 9.75 3.08
N ARG A 309 40.18 10.96 3.10
CA ARG A 309 38.71 11.12 3.19
C ARG A 309 37.97 10.66 1.93
N ARG A 310 38.60 10.74 0.76
CA ARG A 310 38.03 10.24 -0.51
C ARG A 310 38.03 8.73 -0.50
N ASP A 311 39.14 8.12 -0.12
CA ASP A 311 39.32 6.67 -0.09
C ASP A 311 38.32 6.01 0.88
N LEU A 312 38.11 6.60 2.07
CA LEU A 312 37.07 6.14 3.02
C LEU A 312 35.65 6.20 2.43
N ARG A 313 35.33 7.26 1.66
CA ARG A 313 34.01 7.39 1.00
C ARG A 313 33.83 6.41 -0.15
N GLU A 314 34.89 6.17 -0.92
CA GLU A 314 34.89 5.19 -2.01
C GLU A 314 34.68 3.77 -1.47
N GLU A 315 35.39 3.41 -0.39
CA GLU A 315 35.21 2.09 0.23
C GLU A 315 33.82 1.94 0.85
N ALA A 316 33.30 2.97 1.53
CA ALA A 316 31.93 2.96 2.02
C ALA A 316 30.91 2.77 0.89
N LYS A 317 31.10 3.44 -0.26
CA LYS A 317 30.23 3.30 -1.43
C LYS A 317 30.28 1.88 -2.00
N LYS A 318 31.46 1.28 -2.05
CA LYS A 318 31.65 -0.10 -2.51
C LYS A 318 30.92 -1.09 -1.60
N LEU A 319 31.09 -0.98 -0.29
CA LEU A 319 30.39 -1.83 0.70
C LEU A 319 28.87 -1.70 0.59
N LEU A 320 28.34 -0.48 0.46
CA LEU A 320 26.90 -0.27 0.26
C LEU A 320 26.40 -0.88 -1.06
N SER A 321 27.21 -0.83 -2.12
CA SER A 321 26.85 -1.46 -3.39
C SER A 321 26.80 -2.99 -3.29
N GLU A 322 27.76 -3.60 -2.62
CA GLU A 322 27.77 -5.06 -2.41
C GLU A 322 26.62 -5.51 -1.49
N ALA A 323 26.32 -4.74 -0.43
CA ALA A 323 25.15 -4.96 0.40
C ALA A 323 23.87 -4.90 -0.43
N ALA A 324 23.65 -3.83 -1.20
CA ALA A 324 22.46 -3.68 -2.03
C ALA A 324 22.29 -4.81 -3.06
N LYS A 325 23.38 -5.31 -3.67
CA LYS A 325 23.33 -6.46 -4.58
C LYS A 325 22.92 -7.75 -3.88
N LEU A 326 23.41 -7.98 -2.66
CA LEU A 326 23.00 -9.14 -1.86
C LEU A 326 21.54 -9.02 -1.43
N GLU A 327 21.11 -7.84 -0.97
CA GLU A 327 19.72 -7.55 -0.61
C GLU A 327 18.78 -7.81 -1.80
N ALA A 328 19.10 -7.29 -2.99
CA ALA A 328 18.30 -7.47 -4.19
C ALA A 328 18.14 -8.97 -4.56
N ARG A 329 19.22 -9.75 -4.49
CA ARG A 329 19.17 -11.21 -4.75
C ARG A 329 18.29 -11.94 -3.74
N LEU A 330 18.33 -11.56 -2.47
CA LEU A 330 17.49 -12.15 -1.43
C LEU A 330 16.02 -11.80 -1.62
N VAL A 331 15.73 -10.52 -1.93
CA VAL A 331 14.39 -10.07 -2.29
C VAL A 331 13.84 -10.88 -3.46
N ASP A 332 14.62 -11.05 -4.53
CA ASP A 332 14.20 -11.83 -5.69
C ASP A 332 13.90 -13.28 -5.33
N TYR A 333 14.81 -13.95 -4.62
CA TYR A 333 14.62 -15.31 -4.15
C TYR A 333 13.33 -15.48 -3.32
N LEU A 334 13.08 -14.57 -2.39
CA LEU A 334 11.90 -14.63 -1.52
C LEU A 334 10.61 -14.40 -2.32
N LEU A 335 10.58 -13.41 -3.21
CA LEU A 335 9.42 -13.13 -4.06
C LEU A 335 9.15 -14.27 -5.05
N ASP A 336 10.19 -14.88 -5.62
CA ASP A 336 10.08 -16.07 -6.49
C ASP A 336 9.49 -17.26 -5.74
N SER A 337 9.91 -17.42 -4.49
CA SER A 337 9.39 -18.47 -3.64
C SER A 337 7.91 -18.26 -3.32
N ALA A 338 7.43 -17.03 -3.11
CA ALA A 338 6.06 -16.76 -2.64
C ALA A 338 4.98 -17.34 -3.58
N THR A 339 3.88 -17.85 -2.98
CA THR A 339 2.67 -18.23 -3.76
C THR A 339 1.78 -17.03 -4.00
N VAL A 340 1.73 -16.10 -3.04
CA VAL A 340 0.96 -14.87 -3.13
C VAL A 340 1.73 -13.71 -2.52
N VAL A 341 1.69 -12.57 -3.20
CA VAL A 341 2.25 -11.30 -2.71
C VAL A 341 1.09 -10.39 -2.33
N CYS A 342 1.11 -9.84 -1.12
CA CYS A 342 0.08 -8.96 -0.58
C CYS A 342 0.61 -7.52 -0.48
N ALA A 343 -0.04 -6.55 -1.10
CA ALA A 343 0.40 -5.16 -1.09
C ALA A 343 -0.76 -4.17 -1.09
N THR A 344 -0.56 -2.95 -0.58
CA THR A 344 -1.51 -1.87 -0.94
C THR A 344 -1.35 -1.53 -2.41
N LEU A 345 -2.40 -1.00 -3.05
CA LEU A 345 -2.35 -0.63 -4.48
C LEU A 345 -1.13 0.23 -4.84
N THR A 346 -0.82 1.23 -4.01
CA THR A 346 0.32 2.14 -4.18
C THR A 346 1.62 1.60 -3.57
N GLY A 347 1.53 0.53 -2.78
CA GLY A 347 2.67 -0.20 -2.21
C GLY A 347 3.32 -1.18 -3.18
N VAL A 348 2.65 -1.49 -4.30
CA VAL A 348 3.22 -2.22 -5.44
C VAL A 348 4.35 -1.37 -6.03
N ASN A 349 5.58 -1.70 -5.66
CA ASN A 349 6.78 -0.94 -6.04
C ASN A 349 7.47 -1.57 -7.26
N GLU A 350 7.72 -0.78 -8.31
CA GLU A 350 8.43 -1.24 -9.50
C GLU A 350 9.89 -1.60 -9.21
N GLU A 351 10.56 -0.87 -8.31
CA GLU A 351 11.95 -1.15 -7.92
C GLU A 351 12.09 -2.52 -7.25
N LEU A 352 11.05 -2.93 -6.51
CA LEU A 352 11.05 -4.17 -5.73
C LEU A 352 10.58 -5.36 -6.56
N LEU A 353 9.56 -5.16 -7.40
CA LEU A 353 8.98 -6.23 -8.21
C LEU A 353 9.68 -6.39 -9.56
N GLY A 354 10.52 -5.44 -9.98
CA GLY A 354 11.16 -5.47 -11.29
C GLY A 354 10.16 -5.69 -12.42
N ASP A 355 10.46 -6.63 -13.31
CA ASP A 355 9.63 -7.00 -14.46
C ASP A 355 8.58 -8.09 -14.17
N ARG A 356 8.45 -8.51 -12.90
CA ARG A 356 7.53 -9.59 -12.50
C ARG A 356 6.10 -9.32 -12.97
N GLN A 357 5.55 -10.33 -13.63
CA GLN A 357 4.15 -10.43 -14.02
C GLN A 357 3.46 -11.46 -13.13
N PHE A 358 2.16 -11.25 -12.92
CA PHE A 358 1.30 -12.12 -12.16
C PHE A 358 0.23 -12.69 -13.08
N ASP A 359 -0.13 -13.95 -12.88
CA ASP A 359 -1.22 -14.54 -13.63
C ASP A 359 -2.54 -13.90 -13.20
N LEU A 360 -2.71 -13.71 -11.88
CA LEU A 360 -3.90 -13.10 -11.29
C LEU A 360 -3.53 -11.92 -10.39
N VAL A 361 -4.19 -10.79 -10.61
CA VAL A 361 -4.32 -9.71 -9.62
C VAL A 361 -5.71 -9.76 -9.00
N VAL A 362 -5.78 -9.76 -7.67
CA VAL A 362 -7.04 -9.55 -6.94
C VAL A 362 -6.99 -8.20 -6.25
N ILE A 363 -8.04 -7.39 -6.39
CA ILE A 363 -8.18 -6.11 -5.68
C ILE A 363 -9.41 -6.20 -4.77
N ASP A 364 -9.18 -6.34 -3.46
CA ASP A 364 -10.23 -6.25 -2.44
C ASP A 364 -10.53 -4.78 -2.11
N GLU A 365 -11.76 -4.51 -1.67
CA GLU A 365 -12.33 -3.18 -1.47
C GLU A 365 -12.15 -2.24 -2.68
N ALA A 366 -12.28 -2.78 -3.89
CA ALA A 366 -12.09 -2.05 -5.15
C ALA A 366 -13.07 -0.87 -5.35
N ALA A 367 -14.20 -0.87 -4.63
CA ALA A 367 -15.16 0.23 -4.63
C ALA A 367 -14.72 1.44 -3.78
N GLN A 368 -13.79 1.25 -2.83
CA GLN A 368 -13.36 2.30 -1.89
C GLN A 368 -12.16 3.10 -2.38
N THR A 369 -11.76 2.94 -3.64
CA THR A 369 -10.60 3.61 -4.23
C THR A 369 -10.93 4.25 -5.56
N THR A 370 -10.32 5.41 -5.82
CA THR A 370 -10.36 6.02 -7.14
C THR A 370 -9.69 5.07 -8.15
N GLU A 371 -10.02 5.22 -9.43
CA GLU A 371 -9.51 4.34 -10.48
C GLU A 371 -7.97 4.33 -10.65
N PRO A 372 -7.22 5.46 -10.56
CA PRO A 372 -5.79 5.48 -10.86
C PRO A 372 -4.91 4.45 -10.12
N PRO A 373 -5.00 4.27 -8.79
CA PRO A 373 -4.17 3.29 -8.09
C PRO A 373 -4.43 1.84 -8.52
N CYS A 374 -5.63 1.51 -9.02
CA CYS A 374 -5.93 0.16 -9.53
C CYS A 374 -5.07 -0.21 -10.74
N TRP A 375 -4.72 0.77 -11.58
CA TRP A 375 -3.88 0.54 -12.76
C TRP A 375 -2.46 0.10 -12.42
N ILE A 376 -1.95 0.38 -11.21
CA ILE A 376 -0.60 -0.01 -10.80
C ILE A 376 -0.42 -1.55 -10.82
N PRO A 377 -1.22 -2.35 -10.09
CA PRO A 377 -1.13 -3.81 -10.17
C PRO A 377 -1.72 -4.37 -11.46
N ILE A 378 -2.80 -3.80 -12.02
CA ILE A 378 -3.46 -4.33 -13.24
C ILE A 378 -2.46 -4.46 -14.40
N LEU A 379 -1.58 -3.47 -14.57
CA LEU A 379 -0.59 -3.47 -15.65
C LEU A 379 0.49 -4.55 -15.50
N ARG A 380 0.50 -5.29 -14.39
CA ARG A 380 1.40 -6.43 -14.10
C ARG A 380 0.67 -7.77 -14.15
N SER A 381 -0.57 -7.81 -14.65
CA SER A 381 -1.41 -9.00 -14.56
C SER A 381 -1.81 -9.55 -15.93
N ALA A 382 -1.99 -10.88 -15.99
CA ALA A 382 -2.69 -11.52 -17.09
C ALA A 382 -4.21 -11.40 -16.93
N ARG A 383 -4.75 -11.44 -15.72
CA ARG A 383 -6.17 -11.19 -15.45
C ARG A 383 -6.38 -10.51 -14.10
N VAL A 384 -7.51 -9.83 -13.96
CA VAL A 384 -7.87 -9.12 -12.73
C VAL A 384 -9.22 -9.59 -12.18
N VAL A 385 -9.30 -9.75 -10.86
CA VAL A 385 -10.56 -9.89 -10.15
C VAL A 385 -10.72 -8.72 -9.19
N LEU A 386 -11.80 -7.96 -9.36
CA LEU A 386 -12.16 -6.89 -8.44
C LEU A 386 -13.17 -7.44 -7.44
N ALA A 387 -13.02 -7.10 -6.17
CA ALA A 387 -14.00 -7.44 -5.15
C ALA A 387 -14.30 -6.21 -4.31
N GLY A 388 -15.56 -6.01 -3.98
CA GLY A 388 -15.98 -4.86 -3.22
C GLY A 388 -17.49 -4.72 -3.18
N ASP A 389 -17.95 -3.54 -2.80
CA ASP A 389 -19.35 -3.18 -2.81
C ASP A 389 -19.50 -1.70 -3.17
N HIS A 390 -20.01 -1.44 -4.37
CA HIS A 390 -20.22 -0.09 -4.90
C HIS A 390 -21.46 0.59 -4.29
N CYS A 391 -22.27 -0.13 -3.51
CA CYS A 391 -23.37 0.43 -2.72
C CYS A 391 -22.92 0.97 -1.35
N GLN A 392 -21.64 0.77 -0.98
CA GLN A 392 -21.05 1.30 0.25
C GLN A 392 -20.28 2.61 0.01
N LEU A 393 -19.45 3.02 0.96
CA LEU A 393 -18.70 4.28 0.89
C LEU A 393 -17.84 4.34 -0.37
N PRO A 394 -18.00 5.40 -1.20
CA PRO A 394 -17.14 5.63 -2.36
C PRO A 394 -15.74 6.10 -1.90
N PRO A 395 -14.78 6.22 -2.83
CA PRO A 395 -13.50 6.84 -2.56
C PRO A 395 -13.67 8.27 -2.02
N THR A 396 -12.87 8.63 -1.03
CA THR A 396 -12.86 10.00 -0.50
C THR A 396 -12.07 10.91 -1.45
N VAL A 397 -12.70 11.98 -1.93
CA VAL A 397 -12.10 12.98 -2.82
C VAL A 397 -12.25 14.36 -2.19
N VAL A 398 -11.13 15.03 -1.93
CA VAL A 398 -11.06 16.36 -1.31
C VAL A 398 -11.50 17.45 -2.30
N SER A 399 -11.10 17.32 -3.57
CA SER A 399 -11.42 18.28 -4.62
C SER A 399 -12.86 18.13 -5.09
N SER A 400 -13.72 19.06 -4.69
CA SER A 400 -15.11 19.12 -5.17
C SER A 400 -15.20 19.33 -6.69
N GLU A 401 -14.15 19.85 -7.33
CA GLU A 401 -14.06 19.92 -8.80
C GLU A 401 -13.74 18.55 -9.41
N ALA A 402 -12.79 17.81 -8.85
CA ALA A 402 -12.47 16.46 -9.31
C ALA A 402 -13.65 15.51 -9.11
N ALA A 403 -14.33 15.56 -7.95
CA ALA A 403 -15.53 14.78 -7.68
C ALA A 403 -16.64 15.07 -8.70
N ARG A 404 -16.91 16.34 -9.03
CA ARG A 404 -17.87 16.70 -10.10
C ARG A 404 -17.50 16.16 -11.49
N GLN A 405 -16.23 15.84 -11.73
CA GLN A 405 -15.76 15.21 -12.96
C GLN A 405 -15.80 13.67 -12.90
N GLY A 406 -16.35 13.10 -11.83
CA GLY A 406 -16.48 11.66 -11.60
C GLY A 406 -15.23 10.99 -11.04
N PHE A 407 -14.34 11.74 -10.36
CA PHE A 407 -13.13 11.17 -9.78
C PHE A 407 -13.41 10.28 -8.55
N ASP A 408 -14.56 10.47 -7.93
CA ASP A 408 -15.14 9.63 -6.87
C ASP A 408 -15.84 8.38 -7.41
N VAL A 409 -15.93 8.18 -8.72
CA VAL A 409 -16.40 6.92 -9.30
C VAL A 409 -15.24 5.93 -9.33
N SER A 410 -15.37 4.82 -8.60
CA SER A 410 -14.35 3.77 -8.57
C SER A 410 -14.26 3.02 -9.90
N LEU A 411 -13.13 2.34 -10.15
CA LEU A 411 -13.00 1.44 -11.31
C LEU A 411 -14.10 0.36 -11.30
N MET A 412 -14.38 -0.20 -10.12
CA MET A 412 -15.41 -1.23 -9.96
C MET A 412 -16.79 -0.69 -10.33
N GLU A 413 -17.18 0.46 -9.79
CA GLU A 413 -18.46 1.10 -10.07
C GLU A 413 -18.61 1.46 -11.56
N ARG A 414 -17.57 2.02 -12.18
CA ARG A 414 -17.54 2.31 -13.62
C ARG A 414 -17.75 1.06 -14.47
N LEU A 415 -17.19 -0.08 -14.08
CA LEU A 415 -17.36 -1.33 -14.81
C LEU A 415 -18.78 -1.90 -14.58
N MET A 416 -19.30 -1.80 -13.36
CA MET A 416 -20.64 -2.29 -13.02
C MET A 416 -21.77 -1.51 -13.69
N SER A 417 -21.54 -0.26 -14.11
CA SER A 417 -22.55 0.51 -14.87
C SER A 417 -22.76 0.01 -16.31
N HIS A 418 -21.91 -0.90 -16.81
CA HIS A 418 -21.96 -1.42 -18.17
C HIS A 418 -22.02 -2.95 -18.18
N ASN A 419 -23.23 -3.51 -18.37
CA ASN A 419 -23.50 -4.96 -18.42
C ASN A 419 -22.95 -5.73 -17.21
N PRO A 420 -23.38 -5.40 -15.97
CA PRO A 420 -22.86 -6.02 -14.75
C PRO A 420 -22.98 -7.55 -14.76
N GLU A 421 -24.05 -8.10 -15.35
CA GLU A 421 -24.31 -9.54 -15.46
C GLU A 421 -23.20 -10.31 -16.20
N LEU A 422 -22.51 -9.63 -17.13
CA LEU A 422 -21.43 -10.23 -17.94
C LEU A 422 -20.15 -10.39 -17.14
N ILE A 423 -19.94 -9.60 -16.09
CA ILE A 423 -18.66 -9.47 -15.40
C ILE A 423 -18.73 -9.65 -13.90
N SER A 424 -19.91 -9.71 -13.30
CA SER A 424 -20.09 -9.70 -11.86
C SER A 424 -20.92 -10.88 -11.36
N ARG A 425 -20.58 -11.36 -10.16
CA ARG A 425 -21.43 -12.23 -9.35
C ARG A 425 -21.58 -11.65 -7.96
N ARG A 426 -22.84 -11.57 -7.50
CA ARG A 426 -23.19 -11.05 -6.18
C ARG A 426 -23.30 -12.18 -5.17
N LEU A 427 -22.68 -11.98 -4.01
CA LEU A 427 -22.88 -12.84 -2.85
C LEU A 427 -24.21 -12.48 -2.17
N THR A 428 -25.04 -13.48 -1.88
CA THR A 428 -26.42 -13.26 -1.43
C THR A 428 -26.70 -13.74 0.00
N THR A 429 -25.88 -14.63 0.55
CA THR A 429 -26.04 -15.11 1.93
C THR A 429 -25.18 -14.27 2.87
N GLN A 430 -25.78 -13.63 3.88
CA GLN A 430 -25.08 -12.83 4.89
C GLN A 430 -25.04 -13.53 6.26
N TYR A 431 -23.93 -13.32 6.98
CA TYR A 431 -23.58 -14.03 8.22
C TYR A 431 -23.37 -13.07 9.40
N ARG A 432 -24.00 -11.88 9.38
CA ARG A 432 -23.76 -10.83 10.39
C ARG A 432 -25.03 -10.37 11.11
N MET A 433 -26.10 -10.08 10.38
CA MET A 433 -27.24 -9.31 10.87
C MET A 433 -28.47 -10.21 11.06
N HIS A 434 -29.30 -9.86 12.04
CA HIS A 434 -30.68 -10.35 12.13
C HIS A 434 -31.47 -10.00 10.85
N ASP A 435 -32.44 -10.83 10.48
CA ASP A 435 -33.21 -10.62 9.24
C ASP A 435 -33.90 -9.26 9.21
N GLU A 436 -34.55 -8.84 10.30
CA GLU A 436 -35.17 -7.49 10.40
C GLU A 436 -34.19 -6.32 10.15
N ILE A 437 -32.91 -6.47 10.53
CA ILE A 437 -31.89 -5.44 10.27
C ILE A 437 -31.46 -5.49 8.81
N MET A 438 -31.24 -6.70 8.29
CA MET A 438 -30.80 -6.92 6.91
C MET A 438 -31.85 -6.50 5.89
N SER A 439 -33.15 -6.74 6.15
CA SER A 439 -34.24 -6.55 5.18
C SER A 439 -34.26 -5.15 4.58
N PHE A 440 -34.09 -4.10 5.40
CA PHE A 440 -34.03 -2.72 4.91
C PHE A 440 -32.89 -2.53 3.89
N SER A 441 -31.67 -2.95 4.24
CA SER A 441 -30.52 -2.82 3.33
C SER A 441 -30.70 -3.67 2.07
N SER A 442 -31.27 -4.87 2.21
CA SER A 442 -31.53 -5.78 1.08
C SER A 442 -32.47 -5.13 0.07
N GLU A 443 -33.60 -4.59 0.52
CA GLU A 443 -34.62 -3.98 -0.34
C GLU A 443 -34.13 -2.69 -0.99
N GLU A 444 -33.50 -1.80 -0.22
CA GLU A 444 -33.10 -0.46 -0.69
C GLU A 444 -31.90 -0.49 -1.63
N PHE A 445 -30.90 -1.36 -1.38
CA PHE A 445 -29.62 -1.32 -2.08
C PHE A 445 -29.29 -2.57 -2.91
N TYR A 446 -29.99 -3.68 -2.69
CA TYR A 446 -29.64 -4.97 -3.29
C TYR A 446 -30.86 -5.72 -3.86
N GLU A 447 -31.90 -4.99 -4.27
CA GLU A 447 -33.09 -5.51 -4.94
C GLU A 447 -33.77 -6.69 -4.20
N GLY A 448 -33.70 -6.71 -2.88
CA GLY A 448 -34.27 -7.79 -2.04
C GLY A 448 -33.52 -9.13 -2.15
N SER A 449 -32.31 -9.15 -2.70
CA SER A 449 -31.56 -10.38 -3.00
C SER A 449 -30.83 -11.01 -1.81
N LEU A 450 -30.65 -10.29 -0.69
CA LEU A 450 -29.92 -10.80 0.47
C LEU A 450 -30.76 -11.72 1.34
N ARG A 451 -30.11 -12.73 1.93
CA ARG A 451 -30.70 -13.72 2.84
C ARG A 451 -29.82 -13.91 4.06
N GLY A 452 -30.41 -13.92 5.26
CA GLY A 452 -29.69 -14.25 6.48
C GLY A 452 -29.37 -15.73 6.57
N ALA A 453 -28.13 -16.05 6.92
CA ALA A 453 -27.76 -17.42 7.25
C ALA A 453 -28.52 -17.87 8.51
N PRO A 454 -28.87 -19.16 8.64
CA PRO A 454 -29.68 -19.65 9.76
C PRO A 454 -29.13 -19.30 11.15
N GLN A 455 -27.81 -19.12 11.28
CA GLN A 455 -27.15 -18.80 12.55
C GLN A 455 -27.34 -17.34 12.99
N VAL A 456 -27.71 -16.43 12.08
CA VAL A 456 -27.88 -15.00 12.38
C VAL A 456 -29.30 -14.50 12.14
N ALA A 457 -30.08 -15.17 11.30
CA ALA A 457 -31.41 -14.74 10.89
C ALA A 457 -32.34 -14.32 12.05
N SER A 458 -32.24 -15.01 13.20
CA SER A 458 -33.08 -14.79 14.38
C SER A 458 -32.30 -14.49 15.67
N HIS A 459 -31.00 -14.18 15.59
CA HIS A 459 -30.18 -14.01 16.79
C HIS A 459 -30.54 -12.74 17.59
N LEU A 460 -30.65 -12.85 18.91
CA LEU A 460 -30.97 -11.73 19.80
C LEU A 460 -29.85 -11.52 20.82
N LEU A 461 -29.77 -10.29 21.35
CA LEU A 461 -28.74 -9.97 22.35
C LEU A 461 -28.83 -10.84 23.61
N HIS A 462 -30.04 -11.26 24.00
CA HIS A 462 -30.25 -12.14 25.16
C HIS A 462 -29.81 -13.59 24.93
N ASP A 463 -29.50 -13.98 23.68
CA ASP A 463 -28.99 -15.31 23.36
C ASP A 463 -27.48 -15.43 23.62
N LEU A 464 -26.81 -14.30 23.89
CA LEU A 464 -25.38 -14.27 24.19
C LEU A 464 -25.13 -14.78 25.61
N SER A 465 -24.19 -15.71 25.76
CA SER A 465 -23.84 -16.35 27.03
C SER A 465 -23.28 -15.41 28.11
N HIS A 466 -23.06 -14.13 27.78
CA HIS A 466 -22.38 -13.13 28.62
C HIS A 466 -23.09 -11.77 28.66
N VAL A 467 -24.37 -11.71 28.24
CA VAL A 467 -25.21 -10.50 28.32
C VAL A 467 -26.24 -10.64 29.41
#